data_AF-A0A2G9TYQ4-F1
#
_entry.id   AF-A0A2G9TYQ4-F1
#
_cell.length_a   1.000
_cell.length_b   1.000
_cell.length_c   1.000
_cell.angle_alpha   90.00
_cell.angle_beta   90.00
_cell.angle_gamma   90.00
#
_symmetry.space_group_name_H-M   'P 1'
#
loop_
_entity.id
_entity.type
_entity.pdbx_description
1 polymer ?
#
loop_
_entity_poly.entity_id
_entity_poly.type
_entity_poly.pdbx_seq_one_letter_code
_entity_poly.pdbx_strand_id
1 'polypeptide(L)'
;MITVLPLLMFLIRSQLFYAFMGKTWPGLVPVILLNCGIISIAVTVAILYPKVGSILRYVGSLSGLIYVFALPCLVYMRKLHVEGRLTPRKQFIHTTIIAIGVLNFIAQFII
;
A
#
# COMPACT_ATOMS: atom_id res chain seq x y z
N MET A 1 5.37 16.99 12.35
CA MET A 1 4.02 16.51 12.01
C MET A 1 3.11 17.62 11.49
N ILE A 2 3.08 18.81 12.10
CA ILE A 2 2.17 19.91 11.72
C ILE A 2 2.26 20.32 10.24
N THR A 3 3.45 20.30 9.63
CA THR A 3 3.64 20.67 8.21
C THR A 3 3.53 19.50 7.24
N VAL A 4 3.81 18.27 7.70
CA VAL A 4 3.84 17.06 6.85
C VAL A 4 2.46 16.41 6.75
N LEU A 5 1.67 16.44 7.82
CA LEU A 5 0.35 15.85 7.87
C LEU A 5 -0.62 16.46 6.83
N PRO A 6 -0.68 17.80 6.63
CA PRO A 6 -1.52 18.40 5.60
C PRO A 6 -1.13 17.95 4.18
N LEU A 7 0.17 17.83 3.91
CA LEU A 7 0.68 17.37 2.61
C LEU A 7 0.32 15.91 2.35
N LEU A 8 0.46 15.03 3.37
CA LEU A 8 0.07 13.62 3.26
C LEU A 8 -1.44 13.45 3.07
N MET A 9 -2.26 14.20 3.82
CA MET A 9 -3.72 14.19 3.62
C MET A 9 -4.11 14.65 2.22
N PHE A 10 -3.46 15.69 1.70
CA PHE A 10 -3.68 16.16 0.33
C PHE A 10 -3.32 15.07 -0.70
N LEU A 11 -2.18 14.40 -0.53
CA LEU A 11 -1.74 13.30 -1.39
C LEU A 11 -2.74 12.14 -1.38
N ILE A 12 -3.12 11.65 -0.20
CA ILE A 12 -4.07 10.54 -0.04
C ILE A 12 -5.40 10.87 -0.71
N ARG A 13 -5.93 12.07 -0.45
CA ARG A 13 -7.18 12.55 -1.05
C ARG A 13 -7.12 12.56 -2.58
N SER A 14 -6.05 13.13 -3.14
CA SER A 14 -5.86 13.21 -4.59
C SER A 14 -5.78 11.83 -5.24
N GLN A 15 -5.00 10.92 -4.65
CA GLN A 15 -4.83 9.55 -5.15
C GLN A 15 -6.13 8.75 -5.07
N LEU A 16 -6.88 8.85 -3.97
CA LEU A 16 -8.16 8.16 -3.83
C LEU A 16 -9.20 8.68 -4.83
N PHE A 17 -9.37 10.00 -4.98
CA PHE A 17 -10.34 10.52 -5.95
C PHE A 17 -9.95 10.25 -7.40
N TYR A 18 -8.66 10.28 -7.71
CA TYR A 18 -8.19 9.88 -9.02
C TYR A 18 -8.50 8.40 -9.30
N ALA A 19 -8.26 7.51 -8.34
CA ALA A 19 -8.52 6.08 -8.48
C ALA A 19 -10.02 5.75 -8.59
N PHE A 20 -10.89 6.40 -7.81
CA PHE A 20 -12.32 6.10 -7.78
C PHE A 20 -13.14 6.83 -8.84
N MET A 21 -12.81 8.09 -9.13
CA MET A 21 -13.66 8.97 -9.96
C MET A 21 -12.95 9.50 -11.21
N GLY A 22 -11.66 9.19 -11.40
CA GLY A 22 -10.86 9.67 -12.55
C GLY A 22 -10.68 11.19 -12.60
N LYS A 23 -11.16 11.92 -11.59
CA LYS A 23 -11.09 13.38 -11.47
C LYS A 23 -10.48 13.73 -10.13
N THR A 24 -9.56 14.69 -10.14
CA THR A 24 -8.86 15.15 -8.93
C THR A 24 -9.76 15.93 -7.97
N TRP A 25 -10.89 16.46 -8.47
CA TRP A 25 -11.85 17.22 -7.67
C TRP A 25 -13.30 16.91 -8.06
N PRO A 26 -13.94 15.91 -7.44
CA PRO A 26 -15.32 15.55 -7.75
C PRO A 26 -16.38 16.46 -7.11
N GLY A 27 -16.05 17.17 -6.03
CA GLY A 27 -16.97 18.11 -5.35
C GLY A 27 -16.68 18.29 -3.87
N LEU A 28 -17.44 19.16 -3.20
CA LEU A 28 -17.24 19.52 -1.78
C LEU A 28 -17.69 18.40 -0.82
N VAL A 29 -18.86 17.81 -1.08
CA VAL A 29 -19.45 16.72 -0.29
C VAL A 29 -18.56 15.46 -0.22
N PRO A 30 -18.07 14.88 -1.34
CA PRO A 30 -17.23 13.68 -1.27
C PRO A 30 -15.90 13.94 -0.56
N VAL A 31 -15.32 15.14 -0.71
CA VAL A 31 -14.09 15.53 -0.02
C VAL A 31 -14.29 15.60 1.49
N ILE A 32 -15.37 16.22 1.96
CA ILE A 32 -15.69 16.28 3.40
C ILE A 32 -15.91 14.88 3.95
N LEU A 33 -16.69 14.04 3.27
CA LEU A 33 -16.99 12.68 3.73
C LEU A 33 -15.70 11.85 3.87
N LEU A 34 -14.81 11.92 2.89
CA LEU A 34 -13.53 11.21 2.92
C LEU A 34 -12.61 11.70 4.05
N ASN A 35 -12.50 13.01 4.25
CA ASN A 35 -11.71 13.57 5.34
C ASN A 35 -12.28 13.19 6.72
N CYS A 36 -13.60 13.28 6.90
CA CYS A 36 -14.26 12.82 8.13
C CYS A 36 -13.99 11.34 8.40
N GLY A 37 -14.07 10.48 7.38
CA GLY A 37 -13.79 9.05 7.51
C GLY A 37 -12.33 8.75 7.89
N ILE A 38 -11.36 9.42 7.26
CA ILE A 38 -9.93 9.25 7.60
C ILE A 38 -9.67 9.67 9.05
N ILE A 39 -10.20 10.83 9.47
CA ILE A 39 -10.03 11.33 10.84
C ILE A 39 -10.71 10.41 11.85
N SER A 40 -11.93 9.94 11.57
CA SER A 40 -12.63 9.04 12.48
C SER A 40 -11.90 7.72 12.69
N ILE A 41 -11.35 7.13 11.61
CA ILE A 41 -10.53 5.91 11.71
C ILE A 41 -9.27 6.19 12.54
N ALA A 42 -8.57 7.29 12.26
CA ALA A 42 -7.36 7.66 12.99
C ALA A 42 -7.62 7.87 14.49
N VAL A 43 -8.68 8.59 14.85
CA VAL A 43 -9.09 8.83 16.24
C VAL A 43 -9.52 7.53 16.92
N THR A 44 -10.30 6.69 16.24
CA THR A 44 -10.73 5.39 16.79
C THR A 44 -9.53 4.50 17.11
N VAL A 45 -8.56 4.42 16.21
CA VAL A 45 -7.31 3.66 16.43
C VAL A 45 -6.49 4.26 17.57
N ALA A 46 -6.41 5.59 17.67
CA ALA A 46 -5.69 6.26 18.74
C ALA A 46 -6.30 5.99 20.13
N ILE A 47 -7.63 5.88 20.24
CA ILE A 47 -8.33 5.60 21.50
C ILE A 47 -8.25 4.11 21.86
N LEU A 48 -8.54 3.23 20.90
CA LEU A 48 -8.70 1.78 21.17
C LEU A 48 -7.35 1.02 21.18
N TYR A 49 -6.36 1.46 20.40
CA TYR A 49 -5.12 0.73 20.22
C TYR A 49 -3.92 1.65 19.90
N PRO A 50 -3.41 2.40 20.89
CA PRO A 50 -2.30 3.36 20.71
C PRO A 50 -0.91 2.70 20.56
N LYS A 51 -0.82 1.46 20.06
CA LYS A 51 0.46 0.77 19.83
C LYS A 51 0.96 1.02 18.41
N VAL A 52 1.66 2.14 18.24
CA VAL A 52 2.18 2.61 16.93
C VAL A 52 3.06 1.56 16.25
N GLY A 53 3.88 0.81 17.00
CA GLY A 53 4.75 -0.22 16.45
C GLY A 53 4.01 -1.36 15.76
N SER A 54 2.89 -1.82 16.32
CA SER A 54 2.07 -2.87 15.69
C SER A 54 1.42 -2.37 14.40
N ILE A 55 0.85 -1.16 14.41
CA ILE A 55 0.26 -0.55 13.21
C ILE A 55 1.30 -0.45 12.09
N LEU A 56 2.50 0.03 12.42
CA LEU A 56 3.60 0.17 11.47
C LEU A 56 4.06 -1.18 10.92
N ARG A 57 4.13 -2.23 11.76
CA ARG A 57 4.49 -3.60 11.32
C ARG A 57 3.49 -4.18 10.33
N TYR A 58 2.19 -4.09 10.62
CA TYR A 58 1.14 -4.62 9.73
C TYR A 58 1.02 -3.82 8.43
N VAL A 59 0.95 -2.49 8.51
CA VAL A 59 0.83 -1.63 7.32
C VAL A 59 2.12 -1.69 6.48
N GLY A 60 3.29 -1.69 7.14
CA GLY A 60 4.59 -1.77 6.49
C GLY A 60 4.83 -3.10 5.78
N SER A 61 4.46 -4.23 6.39
CA SER A 61 4.59 -5.55 5.75
C SER A 61 3.62 -5.73 4.58
N LEU A 62 2.37 -5.26 4.69
CA LEU A 62 1.40 -5.31 3.60
C LEU A 62 1.83 -4.44 2.40
N SER A 63 2.16 -3.17 2.66
CA SER A 63 2.61 -2.25 1.62
C SER A 63 3.96 -2.67 1.03
N GLY A 64 4.88 -3.19 1.84
CA GLY A 64 6.15 -3.76 1.39
C GLY A 64 5.96 -4.97 0.49
N LEU A 65 5.07 -5.90 0.86
CA LEU A 65 4.70 -7.03 0.01
C LEU A 65 4.23 -6.56 -1.37
N ILE A 66 3.26 -5.65 -1.42
CA ILE A 66 2.64 -5.23 -2.67
C ILE A 66 3.59 -4.37 -3.50
N TYR A 67 4.08 -3.26 -2.93
CA TYR A 67 4.80 -2.24 -3.69
C TYR A 67 6.30 -2.51 -3.85
N VAL A 68 6.94 -3.17 -2.87
CA VAL A 68 8.39 -3.40 -2.90
C VAL A 68 8.74 -4.77 -3.48
N PHE A 69 8.01 -5.82 -3.11
CA PHE A 69 8.33 -7.18 -3.58
C PHE A 69 7.52 -7.59 -4.82
N ALA A 70 6.19 -7.51 -4.76
CA ALA A 70 5.32 -8.07 -5.80
C ALA A 70 5.31 -7.24 -7.09
N LEU A 71 5.01 -5.94 -7.01
CA LEU A 71 4.80 -5.09 -8.18
C LEU A 71 6.02 -5.03 -9.12
N PRO A 72 7.26 -4.73 -8.68
CA PRO A 72 8.41 -4.69 -9.59
C PRO A 72 8.75 -6.08 -10.16
N CYS A 73 8.66 -7.14 -9.35
CA CYS A 73 8.94 -8.51 -9.81
C CYS A 73 7.92 -8.97 -10.86
N LEU A 74 6.62 -8.72 -10.61
CA LEU A 74 5.55 -9.08 -11.54
C LEU A 74 5.65 -8.29 -12.84
N VAL A 75 5.90 -6.98 -12.78
CA VAL A 75 6.08 -6.14 -13.97
C VAL A 75 7.29 -6.61 -14.78
N TYR A 76 8.42 -6.89 -14.12
CA TYR A 76 9.61 -7.40 -14.78
C TYR A 76 9.36 -8.76 -15.46
N MET A 77 8.75 -9.71 -14.74
CA MET A 77 8.42 -11.03 -15.29
C MET A 77 7.42 -10.93 -16.44
N ARG A 78 6.40 -10.07 -16.32
CA ARG A 78 5.40 -9.87 -17.38
C ARG A 78 6.07 -9.31 -18.64
N LYS A 79 6.95 -8.32 -18.50
CA LYS A 79 7.73 -7.76 -19.61
C LYS A 79 8.55 -8.86 -20.30
N LEU A 80 9.30 -9.65 -19.53
CA LEU A 80 10.17 -10.69 -20.08
C LEU A 80 9.39 -11.84 -20.75
N HIS A 81 8.17 -12.11 -20.26
CA HIS A 81 7.26 -13.08 -20.86
C HIS A 81 6.71 -12.58 -22.21
N VAL A 82 6.33 -11.30 -22.31
CA VAL A 82 5.89 -10.68 -23.56
C VAL A 82 7.02 -10.64 -24.59
N GLU A 83 8.26 -10.43 -24.15
CA GLU A 83 9.46 -10.47 -25.02
C GLU A 83 9.92 -11.90 -25.41
N GLY A 84 9.27 -12.95 -24.89
CA GLY A 84 9.65 -14.34 -25.15
C GLY A 84 11.01 -14.76 -24.55
N ARG A 85 11.60 -13.95 -23.67
CA ARG A 85 12.94 -14.15 -23.08
C ARG A 85 12.89 -14.69 -21.64
N LEU A 86 11.73 -15.22 -21.22
CA LEU A 86 11.52 -15.69 -19.87
C LEU A 86 12.27 -16.99 -19.61
N THR A 87 13.49 -16.88 -19.07
CA THR A 87 14.27 -18.04 -18.62
C THR A 87 13.67 -18.59 -17.32
N PRO A 88 13.48 -19.92 -17.17
CA PRO A 88 12.92 -20.52 -15.95
C PRO A 88 13.72 -20.17 -14.69
N ARG A 89 15.04 -20.01 -14.80
CA ARG A 89 15.90 -19.54 -13.71
C ARG A 89 15.54 -18.14 -13.20
N LYS A 90 15.22 -17.21 -14.10
CA LYS A 90 14.84 -15.84 -13.73
C LYS A 90 13.45 -15.82 -13.08
N GLN A 91 12.52 -16.60 -13.60
CA GLN A 91 11.19 -16.77 -13.02
C GLN A 91 11.27 -17.32 -11.59
N PHE A 92 12.09 -18.34 -11.36
CA PHE A 92 12.26 -18.91 -10.03
C PHE A 92 12.78 -17.88 -9.02
N ILE A 93 13.85 -17.13 -9.36
CA ILE A 93 14.43 -16.11 -8.47
C ILE A 93 13.39 -15.06 -8.07
N HIS A 94 12.66 -14.49 -9.03
CA HIS A 94 11.68 -13.44 -8.76
C HIS A 94 10.48 -13.98 -7.97
N THR A 95 10.08 -15.22 -8.21
CA THR A 95 9.00 -15.88 -7.45
C THR A 95 9.41 -16.09 -5.99
N THR A 96 10.66 -16.49 -5.73
CA THR A 96 11.19 -16.63 -4.37
C THR A 96 11.21 -15.30 -3.61
N ILE A 97 11.54 -14.18 -4.28
CA ILE A 97 11.50 -12.85 -3.66
C ILE A 97 10.07 -12.48 -3.22
N ILE A 98 9.07 -12.73 -4.07
CA ILE A 98 7.67 -12.50 -3.71
C ILE A 98 7.26 -13.41 -2.55
N ALA A 99 7.67 -14.68 -2.58
CA ALA A 99 7.39 -15.63 -1.50
C ALA A 99 7.97 -15.18 -0.15
N ILE A 100 9.19 -14.62 -0.12
CA ILE A 100 9.78 -14.03 1.10
C ILE A 100 8.92 -12.87 1.60
N GLY A 101 8.43 -12.01 0.71
CA GLY A 101 7.51 -10.92 1.07
C GLY A 101 6.22 -11.44 1.71
N VAL A 102 5.64 -12.51 1.15
CA VAL A 102 4.42 -13.14 1.68
C VAL A 102 4.70 -13.75 3.06
N LEU A 103 5.83 -14.45 3.22
CA LEU A 103 6.23 -15.03 4.50
C LEU A 103 6.41 -13.94 5.57
N ASN A 104 6.99 -12.78 5.23
CA ASN A 104 7.10 -11.66 6.15
C ASN A 104 5.72 -11.17 6.61
N PHE A 105 4.77 -11.00 5.67
CA PHE A 105 3.40 -10.60 6.03
C PHE A 105 2.73 -11.63 6.94
N ILE A 106 2.84 -12.92 6.65
CA ILE A 106 2.30 -14.00 7.48
C ILE A 106 2.96 -13.99 8.87
N ALA A 107 4.28 -13.80 8.94
CA ALA A 107 5.02 -13.76 10.20
C ALA A 107 4.51 -12.66 11.15
N GLN A 108 3.99 -11.54 10.63
CA GLN A 108 3.40 -10.49 11.48
C GLN A 108 2.13 -10.93 12.21
N PHE A 109 1.41 -11.95 11.75
CA PHE A 109 0.23 -12.49 12.44
C PHE A 109 0.58 -13.56 13.46
N ILE A 110 1.73 -14.22 13.29
CA ILE A 110 2.19 -15.31 14.16
C ILE A 110 3.03 -14.76 15.33
N ILE A 111 3.75 -13.65 15.13
CA ILE A 111 4.72 -13.04 16.07
C ILE A 111 4.27 -11.64 16.49
#